data_AF-A0A3C0JKN1-F1
#
_entry.id   AF-A0A3C0JKN1-F1
#
_cell.length_a   1.000
_cell.length_b   1.000
_cell.length_c   1.000
_cell.angle_alpha   90.00
_cell.angle_beta   90.00
_cell.angle_gamma   90.00
#
_symmetry.space_group_name_H-M   'P 1'
#
loop_
_entity.id
_entity.type
_entity.pdbx_description
1 polymer ?
#
loop_
_entity_poly.entity_id
_entity_poly.type
_entity_poly.pdbx_seq_one_letter_code
_entity_poly.pdbx_strand_id
1 'polypeptide(L)'
;MRVKLRLRSGVGQLRISHSHSPFQGTRGFTLVELLAVMAIIGILSGMVAGAVTGLGTTGINAQIISDTKTMETAADRFLNDSFPAVYPVETLPEGEDDLGVRRIDFDARLPQDPSKTFTPDFLKDIPDSASLVS
;
A
#
# COMPACT_ATOMS: atom_id res chain seq x y z
N MET A 1 -8.29 -17.40 -92.02
CA MET A 1 -9.51 -17.11 -91.24
C MET A 1 -9.10 -16.40 -89.96
N ARG A 2 -9.34 -15.08 -89.83
CA ARG A 2 -8.88 -14.26 -88.69
C ARG A 2 -10.06 -13.99 -87.75
N VAL A 3 -9.96 -14.43 -86.51
CA VAL A 3 -10.98 -14.19 -85.47
C VAL A 3 -10.59 -12.92 -84.71
N LYS A 4 -11.50 -11.94 -84.70
CA LYS A 4 -11.31 -10.63 -84.09
C LYS A 4 -11.83 -10.68 -82.65
N LEU A 5 -10.93 -10.80 -81.67
CA LEU A 5 -11.29 -10.76 -80.25
C LEU A 5 -11.55 -9.30 -79.83
N ARG A 6 -12.81 -8.96 -79.54
CA ARG A 6 -13.18 -7.67 -78.95
C ARG A 6 -13.02 -7.76 -77.43
N LEU A 7 -12.00 -7.10 -76.88
CA LEU A 7 -11.94 -6.83 -75.45
C LEU A 7 -13.03 -5.79 -75.10
N ARG A 8 -13.96 -6.15 -74.21
CA ARG A 8 -14.78 -5.16 -73.49
C ARG A 8 -14.02 -4.75 -72.24
N SER A 9 -13.47 -3.54 -72.24
CA SER A 9 -13.03 -2.87 -71.02
C SER A 9 -14.26 -2.41 -70.25
N GLY A 10 -14.75 -3.25 -69.34
CA GLY A 10 -15.70 -2.83 -68.32
C GLY A 10 -14.96 -2.08 -67.23
N VAL A 11 -14.83 -0.75 -67.37
CA VAL A 11 -14.40 0.12 -66.27
C VAL A 11 -15.57 0.20 -65.29
N GLY A 12 -15.62 -0.75 -64.36
CA GLY A 12 -16.49 -0.69 -63.21
C GLY A 12 -16.05 0.49 -62.34
N GLN A 13 -16.76 1.61 -62.44
CA GLN A 13 -16.58 2.71 -61.49
C GLN A 13 -17.07 2.24 -60.13
N LEU A 14 -16.13 1.86 -59.25
CA LEU A 14 -16.39 1.66 -57.84
C LEU A 14 -16.63 3.03 -57.21
N ARG A 15 -17.89 3.48 -57.23
CA ARG A 15 -18.33 4.65 -56.47
C ARG A 15 -18.33 4.27 -54.99
N ILE A 16 -17.26 4.64 -54.29
CA ILE A 16 -17.20 4.57 -52.83
C ILE A 16 -18.15 5.65 -52.30
N SER A 17 -19.38 5.23 -51.97
CA SER A 17 -20.34 6.05 -51.24
C SER A 17 -19.80 6.31 -49.85
N HIS A 18 -19.21 7.48 -49.64
CA HIS A 18 -18.90 7.97 -48.30
C HIS A 18 -20.21 8.41 -47.67
N SER A 19 -20.84 7.49 -46.92
CA SER A 19 -21.93 7.83 -46.01
C SER A 19 -21.36 8.78 -44.95
N HIS A 20 -21.50 10.09 -45.16
CA HIS A 20 -21.32 11.06 -44.10
C HIS A 20 -22.49 10.89 -43.14
N SER A 21 -22.28 10.09 -42.09
CA SER A 21 -23.11 10.16 -40.90
C SER A 21 -23.06 11.60 -40.39
N PRO A 22 -24.17 12.35 -40.36
CA PRO A 22 -24.16 13.65 -39.72
C PRO A 22 -23.84 13.41 -38.25
N PHE A 23 -22.70 13.93 -37.79
CA PHE A 23 -22.43 14.05 -36.36
C PHE A 23 -23.61 14.83 -35.78
N GLN A 24 -24.49 14.11 -35.10
CA GLN A 24 -25.60 14.70 -34.36
C GLN A 24 -24.98 15.73 -33.40
N GLY A 25 -25.41 16.98 -33.53
CA GLY A 25 -24.80 18.12 -32.85
C GLY A 25 -24.59 17.84 -31.37
N THR A 26 -23.33 17.72 -30.97
CA THR A 26 -22.96 17.58 -29.56
C THR A 26 -23.25 18.91 -28.91
N ARG A 27 -24.29 18.97 -28.07
CA ARG A 27 -24.62 20.17 -27.30
C ARG A 27 -23.43 20.49 -26.39
N GLY A 28 -22.90 21.71 -26.48
CA GLY A 28 -21.86 22.20 -25.58
C GLY A 28 -22.43 22.48 -24.17
N PHE A 29 -21.57 22.48 -23.16
CA PHE A 29 -21.95 22.82 -21.79
C PHE A 29 -22.17 24.32 -21.63
N THR A 30 -23.15 24.69 -20.82
CA THR A 30 -23.41 26.09 -20.42
C THR A 30 -22.51 26.48 -19.24
N LEU A 31 -22.26 27.79 -19.08
CA LEU A 31 -21.51 28.31 -17.93
C LEU A 31 -22.19 27.99 -16.60
N VAL A 32 -23.53 28.00 -16.57
CA VAL A 32 -24.31 27.72 -15.36
C VAL A 32 -24.17 26.26 -14.94
N GLU A 33 -24.12 25.33 -15.89
CA GLU A 33 -23.89 23.91 -15.60
C GLU A 33 -22.51 23.69 -14.97
N LEU A 34 -21.46 24.31 -15.53
CA LEU A 34 -20.12 24.19 -14.95
C LEU A 34 -20.01 24.90 -13.59
N LEU A 35 -20.71 26.02 -13.40
CA LEU A 35 -20.75 26.75 -12.14
C LEU A 35 -21.42 25.89 -11.05
N ALA A 36 -22.56 25.26 -11.35
CA ALA A 36 -23.24 24.38 -10.41
C ALA A 36 -22.36 23.19 -9.98
N VAL A 37 -21.59 22.60 -10.92
CA VAL A 37 -20.67 21.50 -10.61
C VAL A 37 -19.54 21.95 -9.67
N MET A 38 -18.90 23.08 -9.96
CA MET A 38 -17.84 23.61 -9.09
C MET A 38 -18.38 23.96 -7.70
N ALA A 39 -19.61 24.47 -7.60
CA ALA A 39 -20.26 24.75 -6.32
C ALA A 39 -20.46 23.45 -5.51
N ILE A 40 -20.97 22.38 -6.13
CA ILE A 40 -21.20 21.09 -5.44
C ILE A 40 -19.86 20.45 -5.03
N ILE A 41 -18.87 20.41 -5.92
CA ILE A 41 -17.55 19.85 -5.62
C ILE A 41 -16.87 20.63 -4.49
N GLY A 42 -17.00 21.97 -4.46
CA GLY A 42 -16.47 22.79 -3.37
C GLY A 42 -17.08 22.45 -2.02
N ILE A 43 -18.40 22.27 -1.95
CA ILE A 43 -19.10 21.89 -0.71
C ILE A 43 -18.68 20.48 -0.25
N LEU A 44 -18.68 19.50 -1.16
CA LEU A 44 -18.28 18.12 -0.84
C LEU A 44 -16.81 18.03 -0.41
N SER A 45 -15.91 18.74 -1.12
CA SER A 45 -14.48 18.76 -0.80
C SER A 45 -14.21 19.40 0.56
N GLY A 46 -14.95 20.44 0.94
CA GLY A 46 -14.82 21.07 2.25
C GLY A 46 -15.21 20.14 3.40
N MET A 47 -16.27 19.34 3.23
CA MET A 47 -16.69 18.37 4.26
C MET A 47 -15.69 17.22 4.44
N VAL A 48 -15.15 16.69 3.33
CA VAL A 48 -14.25 15.52 3.37
C VAL A 48 -12.87 15.87 3.93
N ALA A 49 -12.39 17.10 3.73
CA ALA A 49 -11.04 17.52 4.14
C ALA A 49 -10.75 17.28 5.63
N GLY A 50 -11.73 17.49 6.53
CA GLY A 50 -11.55 17.24 7.96
C GLY A 50 -11.56 15.75 8.34
N ALA A 51 -12.23 14.89 7.55
CA ALA A 51 -12.33 13.46 7.84
C ALA A 51 -11.04 12.70 7.47
N VAL A 52 -10.28 13.19 6.47
CA VAL A 52 -9.09 12.50 5.97
C VAL A 52 -7.81 12.81 6.75
N THR A 53 -7.75 13.92 7.48
CA THR A 53 -6.54 14.32 8.23
C THR A 53 -6.25 13.41 9.43
N GLY A 54 -7.25 12.76 10.02
CA GLY A 54 -7.09 11.86 11.17
C GLY A 54 -6.89 10.39 10.84
N LEU A 55 -7.08 9.98 9.59
CA LEU A 55 -6.96 8.57 9.18
C LEU A 55 -5.51 8.10 9.20
N GLY A 56 -4.56 8.98 8.83
CA GLY A 56 -3.13 8.66 8.84
C GLY A 56 -2.61 8.32 10.23
N THR A 57 -2.90 9.16 11.23
CA THR A 57 -2.45 8.96 12.62
C THR A 57 -3.10 7.73 13.26
N THR A 58 -4.35 7.45 12.93
CA THR A 58 -5.06 6.25 13.41
C THR A 58 -4.42 4.97 12.85
N GLY A 59 -4.05 4.97 11.58
CA GLY A 59 -3.34 3.84 10.95
C GLY A 59 -1.97 3.59 11.58
N ILE A 60 -1.18 4.64 11.80
CA ILE A 60 0.13 4.56 12.45
C ILE A 60 0.00 4.00 13.87
N ASN A 61 -0.94 4.52 14.67
CA ASN A 61 -1.15 4.03 16.03
C ASN A 61 -1.58 2.55 16.05
N ALA A 62 -2.45 2.13 15.13
CA ALA A 62 -2.86 0.73 15.01
C ALA A 62 -1.68 -0.18 14.68
N GLN A 63 -0.76 0.29 13.83
CA GLN A 63 0.46 -0.45 13.48
C GLN A 63 1.40 -0.57 14.68
N ILE A 64 1.69 0.52 15.42
CA ILE A 64 2.51 0.50 16.63
C ILE A 64 1.98 -0.51 17.65
N ILE A 65 0.66 -0.54 17.85
CA ILE A 65 0.00 -1.47 18.78
C ILE A 65 0.16 -2.93 18.31
N SER A 66 -0.04 -3.18 17.01
CA SER A 66 0.12 -4.52 16.42
C SER A 66 1.56 -5.04 16.54
N ASP A 67 2.53 -4.18 16.25
CA ASP A 67 3.96 -4.48 16.32
C ASP A 67 4.39 -4.80 17.75
N THR A 68 3.94 -3.97 18.71
CA THR A 68 4.18 -4.19 20.15
C THR A 68 3.67 -5.57 20.58
N LYS A 69 2.46 -5.96 20.17
CA LYS A 69 1.89 -7.27 20.51
C LYS A 69 2.65 -8.42 19.87
N THR A 70 3.17 -8.23 18.66
CA THR A 70 4.00 -9.22 17.98
C THR A 70 5.29 -9.46 18.74
N MET A 71 5.94 -8.38 19.21
CA MET A 71 7.17 -8.45 20.01
C MET A 71 6.93 -9.06 21.39
N GLU A 72 5.87 -8.67 22.09
CA GLU A 72 5.47 -9.23 23.38
C GLU A 72 5.26 -10.75 23.28
N THR A 73 4.49 -11.19 22.29
CA THR A 73 4.23 -12.62 22.09
C THR A 73 5.51 -13.39 21.72
N ALA A 74 6.42 -12.79 20.96
CA ALA A 74 7.72 -13.40 20.65
C ALA A 74 8.60 -13.51 21.90
N ALA A 75 8.66 -12.47 22.73
CA ALA A 75 9.44 -12.44 23.96
C ALA A 75 8.93 -13.46 24.98
N ASP A 76 7.61 -13.62 25.11
CA ASP A 76 7.03 -14.65 25.99
C ASP A 76 7.34 -16.07 25.51
N ARG A 77 7.35 -16.31 24.19
CA ARG A 77 7.79 -17.61 23.64
C ARG A 77 9.26 -17.86 23.93
N PHE A 78 10.11 -16.86 23.75
CA PHE A 78 11.54 -16.97 24.08
C PHE A 78 11.73 -17.28 25.57
N LEU A 79 11.02 -16.56 26.45
CA LEU A 79 11.06 -16.80 27.90
C LEU A 79 10.69 -18.25 28.23
N ASN A 80 9.59 -18.76 27.67
CA ASN A 80 9.11 -20.11 27.92
C ASN A 80 10.08 -21.20 27.45
N ASP A 81 10.79 -20.95 26.34
CA ASP A 81 11.77 -21.90 25.78
C ASP A 81 13.16 -21.75 26.42
N SER A 82 13.45 -20.64 27.09
CA SER A 82 14.75 -20.38 27.73
C SER A 82 14.93 -21.10 29.07
N PHE A 83 16.12 -21.65 29.30
CA PHE A 83 16.50 -22.24 30.58
C PHE A 83 17.91 -21.80 31.01
N PRO A 84 18.05 -21.02 32.10
CA PRO A 84 16.98 -20.50 32.97
C PRO A 84 16.06 -19.53 32.22
N ALA A 85 14.81 -19.39 32.72
CA ALA A 85 13.81 -18.51 32.12
C ALA A 85 14.28 -17.05 32.15
N VAL A 86 14.58 -16.50 30.97
CA VAL A 86 15.07 -15.14 30.79
C VAL A 86 14.42 -14.48 29.57
N TYR A 87 14.07 -13.20 29.69
CA TYR A 87 13.62 -12.40 28.54
C TYR A 87 14.81 -12.03 27.62
N PRO A 88 14.59 -11.86 26.31
CA PRO A 88 15.63 -11.47 25.36
C PRO A 88 15.89 -9.96 25.46
N VAL A 89 16.64 -9.53 26.48
CA VAL A 89 16.92 -8.12 26.76
C VAL A 89 18.40 -7.86 26.89
N GLU A 90 18.81 -6.64 26.53
CA GLU A 90 20.18 -6.19 26.67
C GLU A 90 20.63 -6.22 28.13
N THR A 91 21.90 -6.57 28.34
CA THR A 91 22.52 -6.49 29.67
C THR A 91 22.65 -5.04 30.10
N LEU A 92 22.28 -4.76 31.35
CA LEU A 92 22.52 -3.45 31.95
C LEU A 92 24.02 -3.20 32.04
N PRO A 93 24.50 -2.00 31.66
CA PRO A 93 25.89 -1.60 31.89
C PRO A 93 26.23 -1.66 33.39
N GLU A 94 27.48 -1.97 33.71
CA GLU A 94 27.94 -1.92 35.10
C GLU A 94 27.79 -0.51 35.67
N GLY A 95 27.12 -0.39 36.82
CA GLY A 95 26.91 0.88 37.52
C GLY A 95 25.62 1.62 37.17
N GLU A 96 24.77 1.07 36.32
CA GLU A 96 23.41 1.57 36.07
C GLU A 96 22.40 0.95 37.06
N ASP A 97 21.43 1.75 37.54
CA ASP A 97 20.33 1.26 38.35
C ASP A 97 19.32 0.47 37.49
N ASP A 98 18.88 -0.70 37.96
CA ASP A 98 17.83 -1.47 37.28
C ASP A 98 16.46 -0.81 37.49
N LEU A 99 15.97 -0.12 36.47
CA LEU A 99 14.65 0.53 36.47
C LEU A 99 13.50 -0.45 36.15
N GLY A 100 13.78 -1.74 35.96
CA GLY A 100 12.80 -2.74 35.56
C GLY A 100 12.35 -2.63 34.10
N VAL A 101 12.98 -1.74 33.31
CA VAL A 101 12.75 -1.56 31.88
C VAL A 101 14.08 -1.74 31.16
N ARG A 102 14.14 -2.69 30.22
CA ARG A 102 15.32 -2.99 29.41
C ARG A 102 14.97 -3.02 27.93
N ARG A 103 15.93 -2.66 27.08
CA ARG A 103 15.79 -2.82 25.63
C ARG A 103 15.79 -4.29 25.26
N ILE A 104 15.04 -4.63 24.22
CA ILE A 104 15.05 -5.98 23.65
C ILE A 104 16.36 -6.19 22.90
N ASP A 105 17.02 -7.30 23.18
CA ASP A 105 18.18 -7.76 22.42
C ASP A 105 17.69 -8.66 21.28
N PHE A 106 17.69 -8.12 20.06
CA PHE A 106 17.22 -8.85 18.88
C PHE A 106 18.16 -9.99 18.46
N ASP A 107 19.42 -9.93 18.91
CA ASP A 107 20.43 -10.96 18.67
C ASP A 107 20.50 -11.98 19.82
N ALA A 108 19.60 -11.88 20.81
CA ALA A 108 19.56 -12.78 21.96
C ALA A 108 19.42 -14.23 21.53
N ARG A 109 20.23 -15.11 22.15
CA ARG A 109 20.24 -16.56 21.88
C ARG A 109 19.77 -17.32 23.11
N LEU A 110 19.17 -18.48 22.89
CA LEU A 110 18.83 -19.35 24.00
C LEU A 110 20.11 -19.82 24.71
N PRO A 111 20.19 -19.73 26.05
CA PRO A 111 21.37 -20.15 26.80
C PRO A 111 21.72 -21.63 26.60
N GLN A 112 20.70 -22.49 26.50
CA GLN A 112 20.87 -23.93 26.31
C GLN A 112 21.01 -24.36 24.84
N ASP A 113 20.59 -23.53 23.88
CA ASP A 113 20.67 -23.81 22.45
C ASP A 113 21.06 -22.55 21.66
N PRO A 114 22.37 -22.30 21.48
CA PRO A 114 22.85 -21.10 20.79
C PRO A 114 22.47 -21.04 19.30
N SER A 115 21.91 -22.10 18.72
CA SER A 115 21.42 -22.07 17.34
C SER A 115 20.09 -21.33 17.20
N LYS A 116 19.36 -21.20 18.32
CA LYS A 116 18.07 -20.52 18.38
C LYS A 116 18.23 -19.07 18.82
N THR A 117 17.81 -18.17 17.95
CA THR A 117 17.95 -16.71 18.14
C THR A 117 16.59 -16.06 18.18
N PHE A 118 16.44 -14.98 18.96
CA PHE A 118 15.20 -14.21 19.04
C PHE A 118 14.70 -13.82 17.65
N THR A 119 15.57 -13.30 16.79
CA THR A 119 15.34 -13.15 15.36
C THR A 119 16.25 -14.10 14.58
N PRO A 120 15.73 -15.05 13.76
CA PRO A 120 14.36 -15.13 13.24
C PRO A 120 13.42 -16.14 13.92
N ASP A 121 13.88 -16.95 14.90
CA ASP A 121 13.10 -18.11 15.36
C ASP A 121 11.83 -17.72 16.14
N PHE A 122 11.90 -16.67 16.95
CA PHE A 122 10.79 -16.20 17.78
C PHE A 122 10.09 -14.98 17.18
N LEU A 123 10.86 -14.11 16.54
CA LEU A 123 10.43 -12.92 15.82
C LEU A 123 11.03 -12.93 14.42
N LYS A 124 10.19 -13.16 13.39
CA LYS A 124 10.65 -13.36 12.01
C LYS A 124 11.36 -12.13 11.42
N ASP A 125 10.75 -10.96 11.60
CA ASP A 125 11.21 -9.68 11.06
C ASP A 125 11.07 -8.59 12.13
N ILE A 126 11.97 -7.61 12.12
CA ILE A 126 11.92 -6.46 13.02
C ILE A 126 10.80 -5.52 12.53
N PRO A 127 9.80 -5.21 13.37
CA PRO A 127 8.75 -4.28 12.97
C PRO A 127 9.30 -2.86 12.78
N ASP A 128 8.94 -2.21 11.68
CA ASP A 128 9.36 -0.85 11.35
C ASP A 128 8.21 0.15 11.53
N SER A 129 7.90 0.45 12.78
CA SER A 129 6.95 1.52 13.15
C SER A 129 7.61 2.92 13.15
N ALA A 130 8.94 3.00 13.14
CA ALA A 130 9.69 4.26 13.26
C ALA A 130 9.85 5.01 11.92
N SER A 131 9.81 4.31 10.78
CA SER A 131 9.87 4.94 9.45
C SER A 131 8.64 5.80 9.10
N LEU A 132 7.55 5.66 9.85
CA LEU A 132 6.30 6.40 9.63
C LEU A 132 6.27 7.80 10.28
N VAL A 133 7.32 8.17 11.03
CA VAL A 133 7.39 9.43 11.80
C VAL A 133 8.36 10.45 11.15
N SER A 134 8.82 10.21 9.91
CA SER A 134 9.70 11.13 9.17
C SER A 134 8.96 12.21 8.37
#